data_AF-A0A2E7W2C8-F1
#
_entry.id   AF-A0A2E7W2C8-F1
#
_cell.length_a   1.000
_cell.length_b   1.000
_cell.length_c   1.000
_cell.angle_alpha   90.00
_cell.angle_beta   90.00
_cell.angle_gamma   90.00
#
_symmetry.space_group_name_H-M   'P 1'
#
loop_
_entity.id
_entity.type
_entity.pdbx_description
1 polymer ?
#
loop_
_entity_poly.entity_id
_entity_poly.type
_entity_poly.pdbx_seq_one_letter_code
_entity_poly.pdbx_strand_id
1 'polypeptide(L)'
;MKKYEELRQQRLERIGEDKLSKLVKKKIETTMIGSLSTFEKHLGYILEENEEFQNLYNKARSEILDKGNYQLRNVDSDFKNFIVKEKIRHYEFRTTDTQEDHKND
;
A
#
# COMPACT_ATOMS: atom_id res chain seq x y z
N MET A 1 32.47 10.52 6.31
CA MET A 1 32.02 9.18 5.89
C MET A 1 30.86 8.68 6.76
N LYS A 2 31.06 8.33 8.05
CA LYS A 2 30.00 7.78 8.92
C LYS A 2 28.68 8.59 8.99
N LYS A 3 28.76 9.91 9.18
CA LYS A 3 27.57 10.78 9.25
C LYS A 3 26.72 10.77 7.97
N TYR A 4 27.35 10.61 6.81
CA TYR A 4 26.65 10.56 5.53
C TYR A 4 25.92 9.23 5.33
N GLU A 5 26.55 8.12 5.75
CA GLU A 5 25.94 6.79 5.72
C GLU A 5 24.75 6.69 6.66
N GLU A 6 24.86 7.27 7.87
CA GLU A 6 23.76 7.36 8.83
C GLU A 6 22.57 8.18 8.29
N LEU A 7 22.83 9.37 7.72
CA LEU A 7 21.79 10.19 7.11
C LEU A 7 21.10 9.49 5.93
N ARG A 8 21.87 8.77 5.11
CA ARG A 8 21.34 7.97 4.02
C ARG A 8 20.45 6.85 4.55
N GLN A 9 20.87 6.17 5.61
CA GLN A 9 20.12 5.06 6.21
C GLN A 9 18.79 5.54 6.79
N GLN A 10 18.80 6.64 7.56
CA GLN A 10 17.57 7.25 8.10
C GLN A 10 16.60 7.68 7.00
N ARG A 11 17.12 8.22 5.90
CA ARG A 11 16.29 8.60 4.75
C ARG A 11 15.62 7.38 4.11
N LEU A 12 16.36 6.30 3.93
CA LEU A 12 15.82 5.06 3.34
C LEU A 12 14.75 4.42 4.22
N GLU A 13 14.95 4.43 5.53
CA GLU A 13 13.97 3.93 6.51
C GLU A 13 12.66 4.74 6.44
N ARG A 14 12.75 6.07 6.43
CA ARG A 14 11.57 6.94 6.28
C ARG A 14 10.84 6.69 4.96
N ILE A 15 11.57 6.55 3.84
CA ILE A 15 10.96 6.26 2.53
C ILE A 15 10.25 4.90 2.55
N GLY A 16 10.87 3.89 3.17
CA GLY A 16 10.29 2.55 3.31
C GLY A 16 8.99 2.56 4.11
N GLU A 17 8.99 3.26 5.25
CA GLU A 17 7.81 3.44 6.11
C GLU A 17 6.67 4.15 5.36
N ASP A 18 6.94 5.30 4.75
CA ASP A 18 5.96 6.08 4.00
C ASP A 18 5.33 5.27 2.86
N LYS A 19 6.17 4.50 2.15
CA LYS A 19 5.72 3.66 1.04
C LYS A 19 4.85 2.51 1.53
N LEU A 20 5.26 1.84 2.61
CA LEU A 20 4.51 0.74 3.19
C LEU A 20 3.16 1.20 3.74
N SER A 21 3.14 2.30 4.50
CA SER A 21 1.89 2.91 5.00
C SER A 21 0.93 3.18 3.84
N LYS A 22 1.37 3.86 2.78
CA LYS A 22 0.54 4.13 1.59
C LYS A 22 -0.02 2.85 0.94
N LEU A 23 0.80 1.81 0.80
CA LEU A 23 0.38 0.54 0.21
C LEU A 23 -0.66 -0.18 1.06
N VAL A 24 -0.45 -0.23 2.38
CA VAL A 24 -1.38 -0.90 3.30
C VAL A 24 -2.70 -0.15 3.37
N LYS A 25 -2.68 1.19 3.47
CA LYS A 25 -3.89 2.01 3.41
C LYS A 25 -4.71 1.72 2.18
N LYS A 26 -4.08 1.78 1.00
CA LYS A 26 -4.75 1.53 -0.28
C LYS A 26 -5.38 0.15 -0.34
N LYS A 27 -4.71 -0.88 0.19
CA LYS A 27 -5.26 -2.25 0.24
C LYS A 27 -6.50 -2.32 1.13
N ILE A 28 -6.45 -1.76 2.33
CA ILE A 28 -7.58 -1.74 3.26
C ILE A 28 -8.75 -0.95 2.66
N GLU A 29 -8.51 0.24 2.10
CA GLU A 29 -9.53 1.07 1.43
C GLU A 29 -10.18 0.33 0.26
N THR A 30 -9.37 -0.28 -0.62
CA THR A 30 -9.87 -1.00 -1.80
C THR A 30 -10.70 -2.22 -1.38
N THR A 31 -10.26 -2.96 -0.35
CA THR A 31 -11.04 -4.08 0.19
C THR A 31 -12.34 -3.59 0.81
N MET A 32 -12.32 -2.53 1.60
CA MET A 32 -13.52 -1.96 2.24
C MET A 32 -14.57 -1.54 1.20
N ILE A 33 -14.17 -0.76 0.20
CA ILE A 33 -15.04 -0.33 -0.89
C ILE A 33 -15.51 -1.53 -1.71
N GLY A 34 -14.62 -2.49 -2.00
CA GLY A 34 -14.96 -3.71 -2.74
C GLY A 34 -15.98 -4.59 -2.01
N SER A 35 -15.89 -4.70 -0.68
CA SER A 35 -16.87 -5.42 0.13
C SER A 35 -18.25 -4.77 0.05
N LEU A 36 -18.34 -3.45 0.20
CA LEU A 36 -19.60 -2.70 0.06
C LEU A 36 -20.20 -2.86 -1.34
N SER A 37 -19.39 -2.72 -2.37
CA SER A 37 -19.82 -2.92 -3.77
C SER A 37 -20.33 -4.35 -4.02
N THR A 38 -19.74 -5.35 -3.37
CA THR A 38 -20.19 -6.75 -3.45
C THR A 38 -21.55 -6.91 -2.78
N PHE A 39 -21.79 -6.28 -1.64
CA PHE A 39 -23.10 -6.24 -0.98
C PHE A 39 -24.16 -5.60 -1.88
N GLU A 40 -23.87 -4.42 -2.45
CA GLU A 40 -24.78 -3.73 -3.39
C GLU A 40 -25.08 -4.60 -4.61
N LYS A 41 -24.08 -5.27 -5.17
CA LYS A 41 -24.27 -6.16 -6.33
C LYS A 41 -25.21 -7.33 -6.04
N HIS A 42 -25.12 -7.93 -4.87
CA HIS A 42 -25.87 -9.16 -4.54
C HIS A 42 -27.19 -8.89 -3.84
N LEU A 43 -27.31 -7.80 -3.06
CA LEU A 43 -28.49 -7.47 -2.28
C LEU A 43 -29.21 -6.22 -2.79
N GLY A 44 -28.67 -5.54 -3.81
CA GLY A 44 -29.22 -4.27 -4.33
C GLY A 44 -30.70 -4.36 -4.69
N TYR A 45 -31.16 -5.48 -5.23
CA TYR A 45 -32.58 -5.69 -5.55
C TYR A 45 -33.48 -5.59 -4.30
N ILE A 46 -33.06 -6.14 -3.16
CA ILE A 46 -33.81 -6.06 -1.88
C ILE A 46 -33.81 -4.62 -1.37
N LEU A 47 -32.68 -3.94 -1.53
CA LEU A 47 -32.51 -2.57 -1.08
C LEU A 47 -33.35 -1.59 -1.91
N GLU A 48 -33.48 -1.81 -3.22
CA GLU A 48 -34.32 -0.99 -4.11
C GLU A 48 -35.82 -1.18 -3.87
N GLU A 49 -36.23 -2.41 -3.51
CA GLU A 49 -37.64 -2.74 -3.25
C GLU A 49 -38.15 -2.21 -1.90
N ASN A 50 -37.27 -1.91 -0.95
CA ASN A 50 -37.64 -1.53 0.40
C ASN A 50 -36.77 -0.40 0.96
N GLU A 51 -37.39 0.76 1.11
CA GLU A 51 -36.75 1.99 1.60
C GLU A 51 -36.20 1.85 3.03
N GLU A 52 -36.82 1.05 3.89
CA GLU A 52 -36.33 0.78 5.25
C GLU A 52 -35.00 0.00 5.21
N PHE A 53 -34.89 -1.02 4.35
CA PHE A 53 -33.64 -1.76 4.16
C PHE A 53 -32.56 -0.89 3.53
N GLN A 54 -32.92 -0.03 2.57
CA GLN A 54 -31.98 0.94 2.01
C GLN A 54 -31.43 1.89 3.08
N ASN A 55 -32.29 2.40 3.95
CA ASN A 55 -31.86 3.27 5.05
C ASN A 55 -30.96 2.53 6.06
N LEU A 56 -31.28 1.29 6.40
CA LEU A 56 -30.46 0.46 7.27
C LEU A 56 -29.08 0.17 6.64
N TYR A 57 -29.05 -0.17 5.36
CA TYR A 57 -27.82 -0.38 4.60
C TYR A 57 -26.96 0.89 4.58
N ASN A 58 -27.56 2.05 4.29
CA ASN A 58 -26.84 3.33 4.29
C ASN A 58 -26.20 3.64 5.65
N LYS A 59 -26.91 3.38 6.74
CA LYS A 59 -26.36 3.52 8.10
C LYS A 59 -25.19 2.57 8.32
N ALA A 60 -25.36 1.29 7.99
CA ALA A 60 -24.31 0.29 8.13
C ALA A 60 -23.07 0.64 7.28
N ARG A 61 -23.28 1.12 6.06
CA ARG A 61 -22.24 1.59 5.14
C ARG A 61 -21.43 2.72 5.75
N SER A 62 -22.08 3.74 6.30
CA SER A 62 -21.41 4.84 7.00
C SER A 62 -20.59 4.34 8.19
N GLU A 63 -21.16 3.46 9.03
CA GLU A 63 -20.43 2.89 10.17
C GLU A 63 -19.21 2.07 9.76
N ILE A 64 -19.30 1.29 8.67
CA ILE A 64 -18.19 0.51 8.14
C ILE A 64 -17.08 1.45 7.66
N LEU A 65 -17.43 2.50 6.91
CA LEU A 65 -16.47 3.48 6.40
C LEU A 65 -15.77 4.24 7.54
N ASP A 66 -16.52 4.66 8.56
CA ASP A 66 -15.98 5.37 9.71
C ASP A 66 -15.02 4.50 10.52
N LYS A 67 -15.41 3.24 10.78
CA LYS A 67 -14.56 2.26 11.46
C LYS A 67 -13.30 1.97 10.65
N GLY A 68 -13.43 1.79 9.33
CA GLY A 68 -12.28 1.60 8.43
C GLY A 68 -11.31 2.79 8.46
N ASN A 69 -11.83 4.02 8.36
CA ASN A 69 -11.04 5.25 8.46
C ASN A 69 -10.36 5.42 9.83
N TYR A 70 -11.01 4.98 10.91
CA TYR A 70 -10.37 4.94 12.22
C TYR A 70 -9.21 3.95 12.26
N GLN A 71 -9.38 2.72 11.73
CA GLN A 71 -8.31 1.74 11.67
C GLN A 71 -7.13 2.20 10.80
N LEU A 72 -7.39 2.89 9.69
CA LEU A 72 -6.35 3.48 8.84
C LEU A 72 -5.46 4.48 9.61
N ARG A 73 -6.04 5.26 10.53
CA ARG A 73 -5.29 6.18 11.41
C ARG A 73 -4.47 5.46 12.48
N ASN A 74 -4.97 4.34 12.99
CA ASN A 74 -4.22 3.51 13.95
C ASN A 74 -3.00 2.87 13.27
N VAL A 75 -3.19 2.34 12.06
CA VAL A 75 -2.11 1.75 11.26
C VAL A 75 -0.96 2.74 11.01
N ASP A 76 -1.27 4.02 10.76
CA ASP A 76 -0.23 5.07 10.68
C ASP A 76 0.54 5.28 11.98
N SER A 77 -0.16 5.17 13.10
CA SER A 77 0.46 5.32 14.42
C SER A 77 1.33 4.12 14.75
N ASP A 78 0.89 2.92 14.35
CA ASP A 78 1.63 1.68 14.51
C ASP A 78 2.90 1.68 13.65
N PHE A 79 2.84 2.13 12.40
CA PHE A 79 4.01 2.14 11.50
C PHE A 79 5.17 2.98 12.00
N LYS A 80 4.90 4.08 12.72
CA LYS A 80 5.94 4.93 13.34
C LYS A 80 6.79 4.19 14.36
N ASN A 81 6.28 3.09 14.91
CA ASN A 81 6.99 2.28 15.90
C ASN A 81 7.89 1.21 15.26
N PHE A 82 7.86 1.05 13.93
CA PHE A 82 8.63 0.02 13.23
C PHE A 82 9.71 0.61 12.32
N ILE A 83 10.90 0.01 12.33
CA ILE A 83 11.96 0.32 11.37
C ILE A 83 11.73 -0.52 10.11
N VAL A 84 11.23 0.11 9.05
CA VAL A 84 10.96 -0.57 7.76
C VAL A 84 12.13 -0.34 6.81
N LYS A 85 12.85 -1.41 6.45
CA LYS A 85 13.90 -1.37 5.43
C LYS A 85 13.37 -1.94 4.11
N GLU A 86 13.29 -1.10 3.09
CA GLU A 86 12.97 -1.57 1.74
C GLU A 86 14.10 -2.47 1.21
N LYS A 87 13.74 -3.65 0.69
CA LYS A 87 14.69 -4.54 -0.01
C LYS A 87 15.01 -3.95 -1.38
N ILE A 88 16.02 -3.10 -1.46
CA ILE A 88 16.55 -2.58 -2.72
C ILE A 88 17.33 -3.71 -3.40
N ARG A 89 16.88 -4.15 -4.58
CA ARG A 89 17.61 -5.11 -5.40
C ARG A 89 18.85 -4.43 -5.99
N HIS A 90 20.02 -5.01 -5.78
CA HIS A 90 21.24 -4.60 -6.45
C HIS A 90 21.38 -5.45 -7.72
N TYR A 91 21.49 -4.78 -8.87
CA TYR A 91 21.79 -5.42 -10.15
C TYR A 91 23.27 -5.18 -10.45
N GLU A 92 24.03 -6.26 -10.54
CA GLU A 92 25.40 -6.22 -11.04
C GLU A 92 25.38 -6.51 -12.54
N PHE A 93 25.67 -5.49 -13.34
CA PHE A 93 25.88 -5.66 -14.77
C PHE A 93 27.33 -6.08 -14.98
N ARG A 94 27.54 -7.31 -15.50
CA ARG A 94 28.85 -7.73 -15.98
C ARG A 94 29.01 -7.21 -17.40
N THR A 95 29.93 -6.29 -17.62
CA THR A 95 30.39 -5.95 -18.97
C THR A 95 31.28 -7.08 -19.45
N THR A 96 30.89 -7.75 -20.54
CA THR A 96 31.83 -8.58 -21.29
C THR A 96 32.57 -7.66 -22.23
N ASP A 97 33.85 -7.43 -21.98
CA ASP A 97 34.72 -6.78 -22.95
C ASP A 97 34.83 -7.72 -24.16
N THR A 98 34.12 -7.40 -25.23
CA THR A 98 34.37 -8.00 -26.54
C THR A 98 35.74 -7.48 -26.98
N GLN A 99 36.79 -8.25 -26.73
CA GLN A 99 38.08 -7.98 -27.35
C GLN A 99 37.88 -8.16 -28.86
N GLU A 100 37.92 -7.04 -29.59
CA GLU A 100 38.07 -7.03 -31.03
C GLU A 100 39.41 -7.71 -31.34
N ASP A 101 39.35 -8.97 -31.80
CA ASP A 101 40.47 -9.67 -32.41
C ASP A 101 40.89 -8.92 -33.68
N HIS A 102 41.71 -7.88 -33.52
CA HIS A 102 42.56 -7.39 -34.59
C HIS A 102 43.63 -8.44 -34.87
N LYS A 103 43.27 -9.47 -35.64
CA LYS A 103 44.24 -10.25 -36.41
C LYS A 103 44.78 -9.36 -37.53
N ASN A 104 45.92 -8.71 -37.27
CA ASN A 104 46.85 -8.32 -38.32
C ASN A 104 48.13 -9.15 -38.16
N ASP A 105 48.63 -9.54 -39.32
CA ASP A 105 49.86 -10.28 -39.68
C ASP A 105 49.82 -11.81 -39.63
#